data_AF-A0A329MI74-F1
#
_entry.id   AF-A0A329MI74-F1
#
_cell.length_a   1.000
_cell.length_b   1.000
_cell.length_c   1.000
_cell.angle_alpha   90.00
_cell.angle_beta   90.00
_cell.angle_gamma   90.00
#
_symmetry.space_group_name_H-M   'P 1'
#
loop_
_entity.id
_entity.type
_entity.pdbx_description
1 polymer ?
#
loop_
_entity_poly.entity_id
_entity_poly.type
_entity_poly.pdbx_seq_one_letter_code
_entity_poly.pdbx_strand_id
1 'polypeptide(L)'
;MNESPGAGALEYARTLTEGLSRDEAAVVIRRLLTEPPADPRVKRCDFCSYPWRDSSLRNTKRTCCDECKTGAKSFQKRQQRADKALLTGKVRKRTKRDEYYVWWLEYPFWLDEYEMLKRAWKYEVPHGVELIDTVRSQNEAYGDGNRKRGAHAAGE
;
A
#
# COMPACT_ATOMS: atom_id res chain seq x y z
N MET A 1 14.65 10.92 4.00
CA MET A 1 13.30 10.77 4.56
C MET A 1 13.43 9.88 5.78
N ASN A 2 13.22 10.42 6.98
CA ASN A 2 13.08 9.60 8.19
C ASN A 2 11.59 9.43 8.44
N GLU A 3 10.97 8.50 7.70
CA GLU A 3 9.64 8.01 8.03
C GLU A 3 9.68 7.26 9.36
N SER A 4 8.54 7.22 10.06
CA SER A 4 8.41 6.49 11.33
C SER A 4 8.97 5.06 11.22
N PRO A 5 9.65 4.56 12.28
CA PRO A 5 10.20 3.21 12.27
C PRO A 5 9.11 2.17 12.00
N GLY A 6 9.40 1.22 11.11
CA GLY A 6 8.49 0.12 10.80
C GLY A 6 8.45 -0.92 11.93
N ALA A 7 7.43 -1.79 11.91
CA ALA A 7 7.20 -2.79 12.95
C ALA A 7 8.44 -3.62 13.31
N GLY A 8 9.17 -4.15 12.32
CA GLY A 8 10.37 -4.96 12.59
C GLY A 8 11.55 -4.18 13.19
N ALA A 9 11.65 -2.87 12.95
CA ALA A 9 12.64 -2.03 13.60
C ALA A 9 12.24 -1.74 15.06
N LEU A 10 10.94 -1.55 15.33
CA LEU A 10 10.41 -1.38 16.68
C LEU A 10 10.58 -2.65 17.52
N GLU A 11 10.27 -3.82 16.96
CA GLU A 11 10.47 -5.11 17.63
C GLU A 11 11.94 -5.33 17.99
N TYR A 12 12.86 -5.04 17.05
CA TYR A 12 14.28 -5.17 17.33
C TYR A 12 14.76 -4.18 18.42
N ALA A 13 14.33 -2.92 18.35
CA ALA A 13 14.65 -1.94 19.38
C ALA A 13 14.11 -2.39 20.76
N ARG A 14 12.88 -2.92 20.81
CA ARG A 14 12.29 -3.46 22.04
C ARG A 14 13.16 -4.54 22.68
N THR A 15 13.70 -5.48 21.90
CA THR A 15 14.56 -6.54 22.44
C THR A 15 15.83 -6.02 23.12
N LEU A 16 16.25 -4.79 22.82
CA LEU A 16 17.44 -4.16 23.42
C LEU A 16 17.10 -3.21 24.57
N THR A 17 15.86 -2.74 24.64
CA THR A 17 15.42 -1.74 25.63
C THR A 17 14.47 -2.29 26.68
N GLU A 18 14.04 -3.55 26.55
CA GLU A 18 13.12 -4.18 27.50
C GLU A 18 13.74 -4.23 28.90
N GLY A 19 13.00 -3.75 29.90
CA GLY A 19 13.45 -3.67 31.30
C GLY A 19 14.35 -2.48 31.65
N LEU A 20 14.74 -1.65 30.67
CA LEU A 20 15.52 -0.44 30.93
C LEU A 20 14.63 0.75 31.29
N SER A 21 15.16 1.65 32.12
CA SER A 21 14.57 2.98 32.29
C SER A 21 14.65 3.78 30.99
N ARG A 22 13.85 4.83 30.88
CA ARG A 22 13.82 5.69 29.68
C ARG A 22 15.19 6.28 29.35
N ASP A 23 15.96 6.66 30.37
CA ASP A 23 17.27 7.30 30.19
C ASP A 23 18.33 6.29 29.73
N GLU A 24 18.33 5.09 30.30
CA GLU A 24 19.20 4.00 29.86
C GLU A 24 18.86 3.55 28.44
N ALA A 25 17.57 3.39 28.13
CA ALA A 25 17.09 3.05 26.80
C ALA A 25 17.50 4.12 25.77
N ALA A 26 17.51 5.40 26.12
CA ALA A 26 17.94 6.47 25.23
C ALA A 26 19.43 6.34 24.83
N VAL A 27 20.30 5.92 25.76
CA VAL A 27 21.71 5.67 25.46
C VAL A 27 21.87 4.50 24.48
N VAL A 28 21.15 3.40 24.72
CA VAL A 28 21.16 2.21 23.85
C VAL A 28 20.65 2.56 22.45
N ILE A 29 19.53 3.27 22.35
CA ILE A 29 18.93 3.69 21.07
C ILE A 29 19.89 4.62 20.31
N ARG A 30 20.58 5.54 20.99
CA ARG A 30 21.58 6.40 20.33
C ARG A 30 22.70 5.58 19.72
N ARG A 31 23.28 4.65 20.49
CA ARG A 31 24.33 3.74 19.99
C ARG A 31 23.85 2.92 18.79
N LEU A 32 22.63 2.37 18.88
CA LEU A 32 21.99 1.60 17.81
C LEU A 32 21.91 2.37 16.48
N LEU A 33 21.65 3.67 16.54
CA LEU A 33 21.44 4.51 15.35
C LEU A 33 22.76 5.02 14.75
N THR A 34 23.80 5.22 15.58
CA THR A 34 25.09 5.75 15.13
C THR A 34 26.09 4.67 14.76
N GLU A 35 26.14 3.59 15.53
CA GLU A 35 27.16 2.56 15.39
C GLU A 35 26.74 1.48 14.37
N PRO A 36 27.70 0.93 13.60
CA PRO A 36 27.42 -0.21 12.75
C PRO A 36 27.11 -1.45 13.61
N PRO A 37 26.10 -2.25 13.24
CA PRO A 37 25.75 -3.42 14.02
C PRO A 37 26.86 -4.50 13.94
N ALA A 38 27.13 -5.14 15.08
CA ALA A 38 28.08 -6.25 15.16
C ALA A 38 27.53 -7.56 14.56
N ASP A 39 26.20 -7.79 14.61
CA ASP A 39 25.57 -8.97 14.02
C ASP A 39 25.35 -8.78 12.51
N PRO A 40 25.89 -9.65 11.63
CA PRO A 40 25.71 -9.55 10.17
C PRO A 40 24.25 -9.73 9.71
N ARG A 41 23.34 -10.20 10.58
CA ARG A 41 21.91 -10.26 10.31
C ARG A 41 21.18 -8.95 10.64
N VAL A 42 21.81 -8.03 11.35
CA VAL A 42 21.22 -6.73 11.64
C VAL A 42 21.59 -5.77 10.52
N LYS A 43 20.56 -5.27 9.84
CA LYS A 43 20.68 -4.42 8.66
C LYS A 43 19.87 -3.15 8.85
N ARG A 44 20.15 -2.12 8.04
CA ARG A 44 19.27 -0.95 7.92
C ARG A 44 18.17 -1.22 6.90
N CYS A 45 16.95 -0.79 7.20
CA CYS A 45 15.84 -0.94 6.27
C CYS A 45 16.01 0.01 5.07
N ASP A 46 15.84 -0.49 3.85
CA ASP A 46 15.92 0.32 2.62
C ASP A 46 14.83 1.43 2.52
N PHE A 47 13.80 1.39 3.37
CA PHE A 47 12.69 2.34 3.38
C PHE A 47 12.78 3.30 4.57
N CYS A 48 12.56 2.79 5.79
CA CYS A 48 12.58 3.63 7.00
C CYS A 48 13.99 3.91 7.54
N SER A 49 15.05 3.30 7.00
CA SER A 49 16.46 3.48 7.41
C SER A 49 16.82 3.04 8.84
N TYR A 50 15.86 2.55 9.62
CA TYR A 50 16.12 2.04 10.97
C TYR A 50 16.76 0.64 10.96
N PRO A 51 17.61 0.34 11.95
CA PRO A 51 18.21 -0.98 12.13
C PRO A 51 17.16 -2.01 12.55
N TRP A 52 17.27 -3.21 12.00
CA TRP A 52 16.37 -4.33 12.28
C TRP A 52 17.10 -5.65 12.03
N ARG A 53 16.66 -6.73 12.67
CA ARG A 53 17.26 -8.06 12.51
C ARG A 53 16.52 -8.90 11.47
N ASP A 54 17.24 -9.41 10.47
CA ASP A 54 16.68 -10.24 9.42
C ASP A 54 16.24 -11.62 9.96
N SER A 55 14.92 -11.85 9.96
CA SER A 55 14.30 -13.12 10.34
C SER A 55 14.25 -14.15 9.20
N SER A 56 14.65 -13.78 7.98
CA SER A 56 14.62 -14.71 6.85
C SER A 56 15.73 -15.76 6.94
N LEU A 57 15.41 -16.99 6.54
CA LEU A 57 16.34 -18.11 6.53
C LEU A 57 17.62 -17.81 5.72
N ARG A 58 17.46 -17.10 4.59
CA ARG A 58 18.55 -16.78 3.64
C ARG A 58 19.22 -15.42 3.87
N ASN A 59 18.81 -14.66 4.89
CA ASN A 59 19.32 -13.32 5.15
C ASN A 59 19.27 -12.39 3.92
N THR A 60 18.16 -12.39 3.17
CA THR A 60 18.02 -11.61 1.91
C THR A 60 17.01 -10.49 2.00
N LYS A 61 16.28 -10.35 3.11
CA LYS A 61 15.30 -9.26 3.25
C LYS A 61 16.06 -7.93 3.34
N ARG A 62 15.47 -6.91 2.72
CA ARG A 62 16.00 -5.53 2.67
C ARG A 62 15.15 -4.54 3.45
N THR A 63 13.96 -4.96 3.88
CA THR A 63 13.00 -4.11 4.60
C THR A 63 12.53 -4.78 5.87
N CYS A 64 12.27 -3.99 6.91
CA CYS A 64 11.91 -4.50 8.24
C CYS A 64 10.49 -5.06 8.35
N CYS A 65 9.55 -4.62 7.50
CA CYS A 65 8.18 -5.12 7.45
C CYS A 65 7.60 -5.04 6.03
N ASP A 66 6.42 -5.64 5.83
CA ASP A 66 5.73 -5.66 4.54
C ASP A 66 5.18 -4.28 4.13
N GLU A 67 4.84 -3.42 5.10
CA GLU A 67 4.48 -2.02 4.83
C GLU A 67 5.66 -1.27 4.24
N CYS A 68 6.84 -1.35 4.85
CA CYS A 68 8.07 -0.76 4.32
C CYS A 68 8.43 -1.32 2.94
N LYS A 69 8.20 -2.62 2.69
CA LYS A 69 8.39 -3.24 1.38
C LYS A 69 7.45 -2.64 0.33
N THR A 70 6.19 -2.42 0.70
CA THR A 70 5.17 -1.83 -0.17
C THR A 70 5.47 -0.35 -0.42
N GLY A 71 5.89 0.38 0.61
CA GLY A 71 6.35 1.76 0.53
C GLY A 71 7.54 1.92 -0.41
N ALA A 72 8.58 1.10 -0.24
CA ALA A 72 9.78 1.11 -1.09
C ALA A 72 9.42 0.88 -2.56
N LYS A 73 8.58 -0.13 -2.85
CA LYS A 73 8.09 -0.40 -4.21
C LYS A 73 7.27 0.76 -4.78
N SER A 74 6.44 1.38 -3.95
CA SER A 74 5.60 2.52 -4.37
C SER A 74 6.45 3.75 -4.68
N PHE A 75 7.46 4.02 -3.87
CA PHE A 75 8.45 5.08 -4.12
C PHE A 75 9.23 4.82 -5.40
N GLN A 76 9.76 3.61 -5.58
CA GLN A 76 10.49 3.23 -6.80
C GLN A 76 9.62 3.41 -8.05
N LYS A 77 8.36 2.95 -8.01
CA LYS A 77 7.43 3.14 -9.12
C LYS A 77 7.09 4.60 -9.37
N ARG A 78 7.02 5.44 -8.32
CA ARG A 78 6.81 6.88 -8.46
C ARG A 78 7.99 7.52 -9.18
N GLN A 79 9.23 7.20 -8.78
CA GLN A 79 10.43 7.70 -9.43
C GLN A 79 10.49 7.26 -10.91
N GLN A 80 10.29 5.96 -11.18
CA GLN A 80 10.26 5.45 -12.56
C GLN A 80 9.23 6.14 -13.45
N ARG A 81 8.05 6.49 -12.89
CA ARG A 81 7.03 7.26 -13.62
C ARG A 81 7.47 8.70 -13.88
N ALA A 82 8.12 9.34 -12.92
CA ALA A 82 8.68 10.68 -13.09
C ALA A 82 9.77 10.69 -14.16
N ASP A 83 10.73 9.76 -14.08
CA ASP A 83 11.83 9.63 -15.05
C ASP A 83 11.28 9.33 -16.45
N LYS A 84 10.29 8.44 -16.56
CA LYS A 84 9.64 8.14 -17.84
C LYS A 84 8.91 9.36 -18.41
N ALA A 85 8.27 10.17 -17.56
CA ALA A 85 7.62 11.40 -17.98
C ALA A 85 8.63 12.42 -18.51
N LEU A 86 9.80 12.55 -17.85
CA LEU A 86 10.90 13.40 -18.32
C LEU A 86 11.46 12.93 -19.67
N LEU A 87 11.68 11.62 -19.86
CA LEU A 87 12.25 11.06 -21.08
C LEU A 87 11.30 11.09 -22.28
N THR A 88 10.01 10.85 -22.06
CA THR A 88 9.02 10.70 -23.16
C THR A 88 8.16 11.95 -23.37
N GLY A 89 8.22 12.93 -22.47
CA GLY A 89 7.32 14.09 -22.41
C GLY A 89 5.85 13.73 -22.13
N LYS A 90 5.51 12.44 -22.01
CA LYS A 90 4.15 11.96 -21.81
C LYS A 90 3.83 11.93 -20.31
N VAL A 91 3.29 13.03 -19.81
CA VAL A 91 2.70 13.09 -18.47
C VAL A 91 1.38 12.30 -18.47
N ARG A 92 1.02 11.70 -17.32
CA ARG A 92 -0.28 11.05 -17.14
C ARG A 92 -1.37 12.06 -17.53
N LYS A 93 -2.16 11.75 -18.57
CA LYS A 93 -3.32 12.56 -18.94
C LYS A 93 -4.23 12.67 -17.71
N ARG A 94 -4.63 13.90 -17.38
CA ARG A 94 -5.64 14.13 -16.35
C ARG A 94 -6.90 13.37 -16.77
N THR A 95 -7.56 12.75 -15.81
CA THR A 95 -8.84 12.13 -16.12
C THR A 95 -9.90 13.22 -16.24
N LYS A 96 -10.97 12.96 -16.99
CA LYS A 96 -12.10 13.90 -17.06
C LYS A 96 -12.67 14.24 -15.68
N ARG A 97 -12.57 13.31 -14.72
CA ARG A 97 -12.95 13.59 -13.33
C ARG A 97 -11.99 14.60 -12.67
N ASP A 98 -10.69 14.50 -12.93
CA ASP A 98 -9.71 15.47 -12.39
C ASP A 98 -9.88 16.87 -13.01
N GLU A 99 -10.42 16.94 -14.23
CA GLU A 99 -10.63 18.20 -14.97
C GLU A 99 -11.98 18.86 -14.64
N TYR A 100 -13.06 18.07 -14.56
CA TYR A 100 -14.43 18.57 -14.51
C TYR A 100 -15.16 18.32 -13.18
N TYR A 101 -14.57 17.63 -12.20
CA TYR A 101 -15.23 17.34 -10.92
C TYR A 101 -14.44 17.91 -9.74
N VAL A 102 -15.03 18.90 -9.07
CA VAL A 102 -14.46 19.55 -7.89
C VAL A 102 -14.92 18.78 -6.67
N TRP A 103 -14.04 17.95 -6.11
CA TRP A 103 -14.40 17.02 -5.03
C TRP A 103 -13.93 17.45 -3.64
N TRP A 104 -13.05 18.44 -3.53
CA TRP A 104 -12.42 18.87 -2.27
C TRP A 104 -13.20 19.97 -1.53
N LEU A 105 -14.38 20.35 -2.03
CA LEU A 105 -15.29 21.30 -1.38
C LEU A 105 -16.33 20.54 -0.56
N GLU A 106 -16.95 21.23 0.41
CA GLU A 106 -18.04 20.68 1.23
C GLU A 106 -19.24 20.23 0.39
N TYR A 107 -19.50 20.95 -0.71
CA TYR A 107 -20.48 20.57 -1.72
C TYR A 107 -19.78 20.34 -3.06
N PRO A 108 -19.40 19.08 -3.37
CA PRO A 108 -18.79 18.74 -4.65
C PRO A 108 -19.73 18.98 -5.83
N PHE A 109 -19.20 19.50 -6.94
CA PHE A 109 -19.99 19.72 -8.15
C PHE A 109 -19.17 19.46 -9.42
N TRP A 110 -19.89 19.29 -10.52
CA TRP A 110 -19.32 19.18 -11.86
C TRP A 110 -19.24 20.56 -12.51
N LEU A 111 -18.13 20.84 -13.16
CA LEU A 111 -17.92 22.06 -13.94
C LEU A 111 -18.61 22.00 -15.32
N ASP A 112 -18.91 20.80 -15.80
CA ASP A 112 -19.58 20.55 -17.07
C ASP A 112 -20.72 19.54 -16.86
N GLU A 113 -21.93 19.96 -17.26
CA GLU A 113 -23.14 19.15 -17.19
C GLU A 113 -23.05 17.92 -18.10
N TYR A 114 -22.41 18.04 -19.26
CA TYR A 114 -22.27 16.90 -20.18
C TYR A 114 -21.43 15.78 -19.55
N GLU A 115 -20.32 16.13 -18.88
CA GLU A 115 -19.48 15.15 -18.19
C GLU A 115 -20.15 14.55 -16.96
N MET A 116 -20.98 15.33 -16.26
CA MET A 116 -21.86 14.83 -15.19
C MET A 116 -22.82 13.77 -15.72
N LEU A 117 -23.59 14.09 -16.77
CA LEU A 117 -24.60 13.20 -17.35
C LEU A 117 -23.97 11.93 -17.92
N LYS A 118 -22.84 12.05 -18.61
CA LYS A 118 -22.07 10.91 -19.11
C LYS A 118 -21.65 9.95 -18.00
N ARG A 119 -21.31 10.47 -16.82
CA ARG A 119 -20.99 9.64 -15.64
C ARG A 119 -22.24 8.93 -15.15
N ALA A 120 -23.37 9.62 -15.01
CA ALA A 120 -24.64 9.04 -14.55
C ALA A 120 -25.13 7.92 -15.47
N TRP A 121 -25.11 8.14 -16.79
CA TRP A 121 -25.50 7.15 -17.79
C TRP A 121 -24.71 5.86 -17.75
N LYS A 122 -23.48 5.87 -17.21
CA LYS A 122 -22.70 4.63 -17.07
C LYS A 122 -23.30 3.68 -16.02
N TYR A 123 -23.95 4.23 -14.99
CA TYR A 123 -24.47 3.47 -13.86
C TYR A 123 -25.98 3.25 -13.94
N GLU A 124 -26.69 4.13 -14.67
CA GLU A 124 -28.14 4.06 -14.88
C GLU A 124 -28.51 3.39 -16.21
N VAL A 125 -27.70 2.43 -16.68
CA VAL A 125 -28.06 1.64 -17.86
C VAL A 125 -29.02 0.52 -17.42
N PRO A 126 -30.23 0.43 -17.99
CA PRO A 126 -31.05 -0.76 -17.80
C PRO A 126 -30.30 -1.96 -18.39
N HIS A 127 -29.88 -2.87 -17.52
CA HIS A 127 -29.27 -4.13 -17.92
C HIS A 127 -30.38 -5.11 -18.33
N GLY A 128 -30.19 -5.80 -19.47
CA GLY A 128 -31.10 -6.86 -19.90
C GLY A 128 -31.13 -8.01 -18.89
N VAL A 129 -32.25 -8.75 -18.89
CA VAL A 129 -32.49 -9.88 -17.97
C VAL A 129 -31.34 -10.89 -17.98
N GLU A 130 -30.78 -11.19 -19.16
CA GLU A 130 -29.66 -12.12 -19.34
C GLU A 130 -28.38 -11.70 -18.58
N LEU A 131 -28.07 -10.40 -18.55
CA LEU A 131 -26.90 -9.90 -17.84
C LEU A 131 -27.11 -9.98 -16.32
N ILE A 132 -28.34 -9.70 -15.87
CA ILE A 132 -28.72 -9.81 -14.45
C ILE A 132 -28.59 -11.27 -13.99
N ASP A 133 -29.07 -12.22 -14.79
CA ASP A 133 -28.96 -13.66 -14.50
C ASP A 133 -27.50 -14.14 -14.52
N THR A 134 -26.67 -13.60 -15.42
CA THR A 134 -25.23 -13.91 -15.47
C THR A 134 -24.50 -13.38 -14.22
N VAL A 135 -24.80 -12.17 -13.76
CA VAL A 135 -24.22 -11.61 -12.53
C VAL A 135 -24.68 -12.40 -11.31
N ARG A 136 -25.96 -12.80 -11.27
CA ARG A 136 -26.52 -13.61 -10.19
C ARG A 136 -25.84 -14.97 -10.09
N SER A 137 -25.74 -15.70 -11.21
CA SER A 137 -25.09 -17.01 -11.26
C SER A 137 -23.59 -16.94 -10.93
N GLN A 138 -22.89 -15.88 -11.34
CA GLN A 138 -21.49 -15.67 -10.94
C GLN A 138 -21.36 -15.40 -9.45
N ASN A 139 -22.22 -14.58 -8.86
CA ASN A 139 -22.20 -14.31 -7.42
C ASN A 139 -22.52 -15.57 -6.59
N GLU A 140 -23.42 -16.43 -7.06
CA GLU A 140 -23.70 -17.73 -6.45
C GLU A 140 -22.48 -18.66 -6.50
N ALA A 141 -21.77 -18.71 -7.63
CA ALA A 141 -20.60 -19.57 -7.81
C ALA A 141 -19.34 -19.09 -7.05
N TYR A 142 -19.11 -17.77 -6.97
CA TYR A 142 -17.87 -17.17 -6.48
C TYR A 142 -17.98 -16.46 -5.13
N GLY A 143 -19.18 -16.29 -4.56
CA GLY A 143 -19.38 -15.63 -3.27
C GLY A 143 -18.74 -14.23 -3.18
N ASP A 144 -18.56 -13.74 -1.95
CA ASP A 144 -17.94 -12.44 -1.73
C ASP A 144 -16.41 -12.52 -1.92
N GLY A 145 -15.84 -11.58 -2.66
CA GLY A 145 -14.39 -11.53 -2.94
C GLY A 145 -13.88 -12.42 -4.09
N ASN A 146 -14.75 -12.85 -5.02
CA ASN A 146 -14.37 -13.52 -6.26
C ASN A 146 -13.58 -14.84 -6.06
N ARG A 147 -13.87 -15.57 -4.96
CA ARG A 147 -13.24 -16.85 -4.62
C ARG A 147 -14.26 -17.96 -4.82
N LYS A 148 -14.03 -18.82 -5.82
CA LYS A 148 -14.91 -19.96 -6.14
C LYS A 148 -15.27 -20.72 -4.86
N ARG A 149 -16.56 -20.82 -4.52
CA ARG A 149 -17.01 -21.59 -3.36
C ARG A 149 -16.55 -23.03 -3.59
N GLY A 150 -15.73 -23.56 -2.69
CA GLY A 150 -15.30 -24.95 -2.76
C GLY A 150 -16.52 -25.87 -2.69
N ALA A 151 -16.50 -26.98 -3.45
CA ALA A 151 -17.60 -27.94 -3.58
C ALA A 151 -17.97 -28.71 -2.28
N HIS A 152 -17.52 -28.26 -1.11
CA HIS A 152 -17.73 -28.89 0.19
C HIS A 152 -18.78 -28.20 1.08
N ALA A 153 -19.49 -27.18 0.57
CA ALA A 153 -20.48 -26.42 1.34
C ALA A 153 -21.90 -26.48 0.73
N ALA A 154 -22.23 -27.56 0.03
CA ALA A 154 -23.58 -27.82 -0.52
C ALA A 154 -24.06 -29.20 -0.07
N GLY A 155 -24.08 -29.43 1.24
CA GLY A 155 -24.51 -30.67 1.84
C GLY A 155 -24.87 -30.48 3.31
N GLU A 156 -25.98 -29.78 3.54
CA GLU A 156 -26.91 -30.01 4.65
C GLU A 156 -28.33 -29.89 4.08
#